data_AF-A0A5P3XKA4-F1
#
_entry.id   AF-A0A5P3XKA4-F1
#
_cell.length_a   1.000
_cell.length_b   1.000
_cell.length_c   1.000
_cell.angle_alpha   90.00
_cell.angle_beta   90.00
_cell.angle_gamma   90.00
#
_symmetry.space_group_name_H-M   'P 1'
#
loop_
_entity.id
_entity.type
_entity.pdbx_description
1 polymer ?
#
loop_
_entity_poly.entity_id
_entity_poly.type
_entity_poly.pdbx_seq_one_letter_code
_entity_poly.pdbx_strand_id
1 'polypeptide(L)'
;MQKKSVKLAGYSVDYLEKEMQISNKSASKTIENIFKEHEQFKQLIIDRNSLVEQIYDRFKKDISTILARTGHTVKNSNVAMELWNGFLFANNQSEYVTTDEFVSTPFKKATEKVNNEIAGLRQKKLEKK
;
A
#
# COMPACT_ATOMS: atom_id res chain seq x y z
N MET A 1 20.27 -50.89 1.03
CA MET A 1 19.06 -50.08 0.72
C MET A 1 18.27 -50.78 -0.37
N GLN A 2 17.06 -51.27 -0.08
CA GLN A 2 16.19 -51.83 -1.12
C GLN A 2 15.75 -50.71 -2.08
N LYS A 3 16.08 -50.82 -3.36
CA LYS A 3 15.54 -49.97 -4.42
C LYS A 3 14.06 -50.30 -4.58
N LYS A 4 13.17 -49.44 -4.09
CA LYS A 4 11.73 -49.55 -4.36
C LYS A 4 11.49 -49.15 -5.82
N SER A 5 10.91 -50.05 -6.62
CA SER A 5 10.49 -49.72 -7.99
C SER A 5 9.19 -48.91 -7.94
N VAL A 6 9.26 -47.63 -8.33
CA VAL A 6 8.07 -46.79 -8.49
C VAL A 6 7.61 -46.93 -9.94
N LYS A 7 6.34 -47.33 -10.14
CA LYS A 7 5.73 -47.33 -11.49
C LYS A 7 5.24 -45.92 -11.80
N LEU A 8 5.68 -45.38 -12.94
CA LEU A 8 5.26 -44.08 -13.44
C LEU A 8 3.96 -44.23 -14.26
N ALA A 9 3.08 -43.24 -14.19
CA ALA A 9 1.86 -43.17 -15.00
C ALA A 9 2.15 -42.55 -16.39
N GLY A 10 1.28 -42.78 -17.37
CA GLY A 10 1.50 -42.38 -18.78
C GLY A 10 2.00 -40.93 -18.94
N TYR A 11 1.28 -39.96 -18.37
CA TYR A 11 1.68 -38.55 -18.42
C TYR A 11 3.10 -38.28 -17.87
N SER A 12 3.47 -38.93 -16.77
CA SER A 12 4.80 -38.73 -16.17
C SER A 12 5.93 -39.34 -16.99
N VAL A 13 5.64 -40.37 -17.80
CA VAL A 13 6.60 -40.95 -18.74
C VAL A 13 6.78 -40.01 -19.92
N ASP A 14 5.69 -39.54 -20.53
CA ASP A 14 5.71 -38.64 -21.68
C ASP A 14 6.44 -37.32 -21.35
N TYR A 15 6.16 -36.75 -20.17
CA TYR A 15 6.83 -35.55 -19.69
C TYR A 15 8.33 -35.78 -19.47
N LEU A 16 8.70 -36.90 -18.83
CA LEU A 16 10.09 -37.22 -18.56
C LEU A 16 10.89 -37.47 -19.85
N GLU A 17 10.31 -38.17 -20.83
CA GLU A 17 10.95 -38.40 -22.12
C GLU A 17 11.21 -37.09 -22.86
N LYS A 18 10.24 -36.16 -22.85
CA LYS A 18 10.41 -34.83 -23.42
C LYS A 18 11.55 -34.06 -22.74
N GLU A 19 11.59 -34.04 -21.41
CA GLU A 19 12.65 -33.35 -20.65
C GLU A 19 14.02 -34.03 -20.82
N MET A 20 14.06 -35.35 -20.99
CA MET A 20 15.28 -36.08 -21.32
C MET A 20 15.83 -35.71 -22.70
N GLN A 21 14.94 -35.54 -23.70
CA GLN A 21 15.33 -35.09 -25.03
C GLN A 21 15.89 -33.67 -25.02
N ILE A 22 15.29 -32.76 -24.23
CA ILE A 22 15.74 -31.37 -24.11
C ILE A 22 17.08 -31.28 -23.36
N SER A 23 17.21 -32.00 -22.25
CA SER A 23 18.38 -31.91 -21.38
C SER A 23 19.54 -32.84 -21.78
N ASN A 24 19.30 -33.77 -22.70
CA ASN A 24 20.21 -34.86 -23.13
C ASN A 24 20.85 -35.60 -21.95
N LYS A 25 20.05 -35.93 -20.93
CA LYS A 25 20.48 -36.58 -19.69
C LYS A 25 19.70 -37.88 -19.45
N SER A 26 20.27 -38.76 -18.63
CA SER A 26 19.59 -39.98 -18.21
C SER A 26 18.36 -39.66 -17.37
N ALA A 27 17.36 -40.55 -17.40
CA ALA A 27 16.10 -40.41 -16.67
C ALA A 27 16.31 -40.01 -15.20
N SER A 28 17.24 -40.67 -14.51
CA SER A 28 17.58 -40.38 -13.12
C SER A 28 18.05 -38.94 -12.91
N LYS A 29 18.93 -38.44 -13.81
CA LYS A 29 19.48 -37.09 -13.70
C LYS A 29 18.48 -36.02 -14.12
N THR A 30 17.61 -36.33 -15.07
CA THR A 30 16.50 -35.46 -15.47
C THR A 30 15.49 -35.32 -14.33
N ILE A 31 15.10 -36.41 -13.68
CA ILE A 31 14.23 -36.38 -12.48
C ILE A 31 14.86 -35.56 -11.35
N GLU A 32 16.16 -35.73 -11.10
CA GLU A 32 16.86 -34.95 -10.07
C GLU A 32 16.82 -33.44 -10.37
N ASN A 33 16.99 -33.04 -11.63
CA ASN A 33 16.91 -31.63 -12.01
C ASN A 33 15.48 -31.09 -11.86
N ILE A 34 14.46 -31.85 -12.31
CA ILE A 34 13.05 -31.48 -12.16
C ILE A 34 12.70 -31.27 -10.69
N PHE A 35 13.18 -32.13 -9.79
CA PHE A 35 12.94 -31.95 -8.36
C PHE A 35 13.64 -30.72 -7.79
N LYS A 36 14.88 -30.43 -8.21
CA LYS A 36 15.59 -29.21 -7.82
C LYS A 36 14.87 -27.95 -8.31
N GLU A 37 14.43 -27.94 -9.55
CA GLU A 37 13.66 -26.83 -10.13
C GLU A 37 12.31 -26.65 -9.41
N HIS A 38 11.62 -27.74 -9.09
CA HIS A 38 10.36 -27.70 -8.34
C HIS A 38 10.56 -27.13 -6.93
N GLU A 39 11.63 -27.51 -6.24
CA GLU A 39 11.99 -26.96 -4.93
C GLU A 39 12.28 -25.46 -5.03
N GLN A 40 13.05 -25.04 -6.04
CA GLN A 40 13.31 -23.62 -6.30
C GLN A 40 12.04 -22.84 -6.64
N PHE A 41 11.15 -23.38 -7.47
CA PHE A 41 9.89 -22.73 -7.81
C PHE A 41 8.94 -22.63 -6.61
N LYS A 42 8.89 -23.66 -5.75
CA LYS A 42 8.16 -23.58 -4.49
C LYS A 42 8.68 -22.44 -3.61
N GLN A 43 9.99 -22.32 -3.46
CA GLN A 43 10.59 -21.24 -2.68
C GLN A 43 10.27 -19.88 -3.30
N LEU A 44 10.40 -19.73 -4.61
CA LEU A 44 10.05 -18.49 -5.32
C LEU A 44 8.58 -18.08 -5.15
N ILE A 45 7.65 -19.05 -5.14
CA ILE A 45 6.24 -18.79 -4.89
C ILE A 45 6.02 -18.31 -3.45
N ILE A 46 6.66 -18.97 -2.48
CA ILE A 46 6.58 -18.58 -1.06
C ILE A 46 7.13 -17.16 -0.87
N ASP A 47 8.29 -16.86 -1.45
CA ASP A 47 8.93 -15.56 -1.34
C ASP A 47 8.08 -14.46 -2.01
N ARG A 48 7.48 -14.75 -3.17
CA ARG A 48 6.55 -13.83 -3.84
C ARG A 48 5.30 -13.58 -3.02
N ASN A 49 4.69 -14.61 -2.45
CA ASN A 49 3.50 -14.45 -1.62
C ASN A 49 3.82 -13.63 -0.36
N SER A 50 4.98 -13.88 0.26
CA SER A 50 5.45 -13.08 1.39
C SER A 50 5.68 -11.62 1.01
N LEU A 51 6.27 -11.35 -0.15
CA LEU A 51 6.46 -9.99 -0.64
C LEU A 51 5.13 -9.28 -0.89
N VAL A 52 4.15 -9.97 -1.49
CA VAL A 52 2.81 -9.42 -1.74
C VAL A 52 2.11 -9.09 -0.43
N GLU A 53 2.16 -9.97 0.57
CA GLU A 53 1.61 -9.73 1.91
C GLU A 53 2.26 -8.52 2.57
N GLN A 54 3.60 -8.43 2.55
CA GLN A 54 4.33 -7.30 3.13
C GLN A 54 3.98 -5.96 2.46
N ILE A 55 3.84 -5.96 1.13
CA ILE A 55 3.39 -4.79 0.38
C ILE A 55 1.97 -4.42 0.79
N TYR A 56 1.06 -5.40 0.79
CA TYR A 56 -0.34 -5.18 1.16
C TYR A 56 -0.47 -4.62 2.57
N ASP A 57 0.23 -5.18 3.56
CA ASP A 57 0.21 -4.70 4.94
C ASP A 57 0.72 -3.28 5.07
N ARG A 58 1.79 -2.93 4.34
CA ARG A 58 2.30 -1.56 4.31
C ARG A 58 1.27 -0.59 3.74
N PHE A 59 0.67 -0.94 2.60
CA PHE A 59 -0.39 -0.13 1.98
C PHE A 59 -1.61 0.01 2.89
N LYS A 60 -2.06 -1.09 3.51
CA LYS A 60 -3.19 -1.12 4.42
C LYS A 60 -2.96 -0.22 5.63
N LYS A 61 -1.75 -0.22 6.19
CA LYS A 61 -1.36 0.66 7.31
C LYS A 61 -1.42 2.13 6.91
N ASP A 62 -0.86 2.48 5.76
CA ASP A 62 -0.84 3.86 5.27
C ASP A 62 -2.26 4.36 4.96
N ILE A 63 -3.07 3.56 4.26
CA ILE A 63 -4.47 3.89 3.94
C ILE A 63 -5.31 4.03 5.21
N SER A 64 -5.20 3.09 6.16
CA SER A 64 -5.93 3.16 7.43
C SER A 64 -5.62 4.44 8.19
N THR A 65 -4.35 4.86 8.19
CA THR A 65 -3.91 6.10 8.84
C THR A 65 -4.51 7.33 8.15
N ILE A 66 -4.54 7.34 6.81
CA ILE A 66 -5.16 8.43 6.03
C ILE A 66 -6.66 8.49 6.35
N LEU A 67 -7.37 7.36 6.29
CA LEU A 67 -8.80 7.29 6.55
C LEU A 67 -9.17 7.79 7.96
N ALA A 68 -8.39 7.41 8.98
CA ALA A 68 -8.61 7.91 10.34
C ALA A 68 -8.47 9.44 10.38
N ARG A 69 -7.42 9.99 9.77
CA ARG A 69 -7.18 11.44 9.74
C ARG A 69 -8.26 12.18 8.95
N THR A 70 -8.67 11.68 7.80
CA THR A 70 -9.75 12.29 7.01
C THR A 70 -11.08 12.25 7.75
N GLY A 71 -11.37 11.16 8.47
CA GLY A 71 -12.55 11.07 9.34
C GLY A 71 -12.56 12.14 10.43
N HIS A 72 -11.41 12.36 11.08
CA HIS A 72 -11.27 13.45 12.05
C HIS A 72 -11.43 14.83 11.41
N THR A 73 -10.87 15.06 10.21
CA THR A 73 -11.05 16.32 9.48
C THR A 73 -12.53 16.58 9.21
N VAL A 74 -13.27 15.61 8.68
CA VAL A 74 -14.72 15.75 8.41
C VAL A 74 -15.47 16.08 9.70
N LYS A 75 -15.22 15.34 10.79
CA LYS A 75 -15.85 15.62 12.09
C LYS A 75 -15.56 17.04 12.58
N ASN A 76 -14.31 17.46 12.50
CA ASN A 76 -13.89 18.80 12.95
C ASN A 76 -14.49 19.91 12.08
N SER A 77 -14.57 19.71 10.76
CA SER A 77 -15.23 20.62 9.83
C SER A 77 -16.72 20.75 10.16
N ASN A 78 -17.41 19.66 10.44
CA ASN A 78 -18.82 19.69 10.85
C ASN A 78 -19.01 20.47 12.16
N VAL A 79 -18.19 20.17 13.18
CA VAL A 79 -18.23 20.93 14.45
C VAL A 79 -17.97 22.42 14.22
N ALA A 80 -17.02 22.77 13.35
CA ALA A 80 -16.73 24.17 13.03
C ALA A 80 -17.91 24.84 12.31
N MET A 81 -18.58 24.15 11.38
CA MET A 81 -19.78 24.68 10.70
C MET A 81 -20.90 24.98 11.71
N GLU A 82 -21.16 24.08 12.66
CA GLU A 82 -22.18 24.30 13.71
C GLU A 82 -21.82 25.49 14.61
N LEU A 83 -20.55 25.63 14.99
CA LEU A 83 -20.06 26.77 15.77
C LEU A 83 -20.24 28.09 15.02
N TRP A 84 -19.87 28.14 13.73
CA TRP A 84 -20.07 29.32 12.89
C TRP A 84 -21.54 29.65 12.70
N ASN A 85 -22.39 28.65 12.49
CA ASN A 85 -23.83 28.86 12.40
C ASN A 85 -24.39 29.48 13.68
N GLY A 86 -24.05 28.94 14.84
CA GLY A 86 -24.45 29.50 16.14
C GLY A 86 -23.93 30.93 16.35
N PHE A 87 -22.69 31.21 15.94
CA PHE A 87 -22.10 32.55 16.02
C PHE A 87 -22.83 33.54 15.10
N LEU A 88 -23.09 33.19 13.84
CA LEU A 88 -23.78 34.06 12.89
C LEU A 88 -25.22 34.34 13.34
N PHE A 89 -25.94 33.31 13.81
CA PHE A 89 -27.27 33.44 14.39
C PHE A 89 -27.27 34.40 15.60
N ALA A 90 -26.35 34.21 16.55
CA ALA A 90 -26.26 35.05 17.74
C ALA A 90 -25.91 36.51 17.45
N ASN A 91 -25.25 36.79 16.32
CA ASN A 91 -24.84 38.14 15.91
C ASN A 91 -25.75 38.76 14.84
N ASN A 92 -26.92 38.16 14.56
CA ASN A 92 -27.88 38.62 13.56
C ASN A 92 -27.25 38.88 12.18
N GLN A 93 -26.27 38.07 11.79
CA GLN A 93 -25.62 38.19 10.48
C GLN A 93 -26.47 37.44 9.45
N SER A 94 -27.24 38.19 8.64
CA SER A 94 -28.10 37.65 7.58
C SER A 94 -27.41 37.56 6.23
N GLU A 95 -26.30 38.28 6.05
CA GLU A 95 -25.54 38.34 4.79
C GLU A 95 -24.16 37.71 4.98
N TYR A 96 -23.73 36.92 3.99
CA TYR A 96 -22.38 36.36 3.98
C TYR A 96 -21.46 37.30 3.20
N VAL A 97 -20.25 37.53 3.72
CA VAL A 97 -19.20 38.28 3.02
C VAL A 97 -18.10 37.29 2.65
N THR A 98 -17.77 37.21 1.37
CA THR A 98 -16.71 36.31 0.89
C THR A 98 -15.33 36.88 1.20
N THR A 99 -14.33 36.01 1.21
CA THR A 99 -12.93 36.43 1.29
C THR A 99 -12.45 37.17 0.04
N ASP A 100 -13.15 37.07 -1.09
CA ASP A 100 -12.84 37.84 -2.29
C ASP A 100 -13.29 39.31 -2.13
N GLU A 101 -14.36 39.54 -1.37
CA GLU A 101 -14.87 40.88 -1.06
C GLU A 101 -14.13 41.52 0.12
N PHE A 102 -13.85 40.76 1.18
CA PHE A 102 -13.17 41.28 2.35
C PHE A 102 -12.33 40.24 3.07
N VAL A 103 -11.06 40.57 3.30
CA VAL A 103 -10.14 39.78 4.12
C VAL A 103 -9.80 40.55 5.39
N SER A 104 -10.20 40.02 6.55
CA SER A 104 -9.86 40.64 7.82
C SER A 104 -8.37 40.49 8.16
N THR A 105 -7.78 41.49 8.83
CA THR A 105 -6.38 41.44 9.29
C THR A 105 -6.08 40.20 10.15
N PRO A 106 -6.94 39.78 11.10
CA PRO A 106 -6.73 38.53 11.84
C PRO A 106 -6.68 37.30 10.94
N PHE A 107 -7.58 37.19 9.95
CA PHE A 107 -7.58 36.07 9.02
C PHE A 107 -6.28 36.04 8.19
N LYS A 108 -5.85 37.19 7.66
CA LYS A 108 -4.58 37.30 6.93
C LYS A 108 -3.38 36.80 7.76
N LYS A 109 -3.26 37.25 9.01
CA LYS A 109 -2.19 36.82 9.92
C LYS A 109 -2.26 35.32 10.23
N ALA A 110 -3.46 34.78 10.41
CA ALA A 110 -3.66 33.35 10.64
C ALA A 110 -3.24 32.52 9.41
N THR A 111 -3.63 32.94 8.21
CA THR A 111 -3.23 32.30 6.95
C THR A 111 -1.72 32.32 6.76
N GLU A 112 -1.06 33.44 7.02
CA GLU A 112 0.41 33.56 6.95
C GLU A 112 1.10 32.60 7.93
N LYS A 113 0.62 32.54 9.19
CA LYS A 113 1.14 31.59 10.19
C LYS A 113 1.02 30.14 9.72
N VAL A 114 -0.15 29.72 9.26
CA VAL A 114 -0.40 28.35 8.80
C VAL A 114 0.47 28.01 7.58
N ASN A 115 0.61 28.93 6.64
CA ASN A 115 1.46 28.73 5.47
C ASN A 115 2.94 28.55 5.86
N ASN A 116 3.42 29.34 6.81
CA ASN A 116 4.79 29.23 7.32
C ASN A 116 5.02 27.88 8.04
N GLU A 117 4.06 27.43 8.84
CA GLU A 117 4.11 26.11 9.49
C GLU A 117 4.17 24.98 8.46
N ILE A 118 3.34 25.04 7.41
CA ILE A 118 3.33 24.06 6.32
C ILE A 118 4.68 24.07 5.58
N ALA A 119 5.23 25.23 5.27
CA ALA A 119 6.53 25.36 4.63
C ALA A 119 7.65 24.74 5.48
N GLY A 120 7.67 25.04 6.79
CA GLY A 120 8.63 24.46 7.72
C GLY A 120 8.51 22.93 7.86
N LEU A 121 7.29 22.39 7.83
CA LEU A 121 7.08 20.93 7.82
C LEU A 121 7.57 20.27 6.53
N ARG A 122 7.43 20.94 5.38
CA ARG A 122 7.97 20.47 4.10
C ARG A 122 9.50 20.44 4.13
N GLN A 123 10.12 21.49 4.63
CA GLN A 123 11.58 21.60 4.74
C GLN A 123 12.17 20.49 5.65
N LYS A 124 11.59 20.30 6.85
CA LYS A 124 12.02 19.22 7.77
C LYS A 124 11.88 17.81 7.19
N LYS A 125 10.96 17.59 6.24
CA LYS A 125 10.81 16.32 5.52
C LYS A 125 11.90 16.12 4.46
N LEU A 126 12.38 17.20 3.85
CA LEU A 126 13.46 17.16 2.85
C LEU A 126 14.83 16.96 3.52
N GLU A 127 15.05 17.57 4.68
CA GLU A 127 16.30 17.43 5.46
C GLU A 127 16.46 16.06 6.15
N LYS A 128 15.38 15.28 6.28
CA LYS A 128 15.39 13.92 6.84
C LYS A 128 15.56 12.81 5.80
N LYS A 129 15.74 13.16 4.52
CA LYS A 129 16.11 12.23 3.44
C LYS A 129 17.60 12.32 3.17
#